data_AF-A0A2P4WVT1-F1
#
_entry.id   AF-A0A2P4WVT1-F1
#
_cell.length_a   1.000
_cell.length_b   1.000
_cell.length_c   1.000
_cell.angle_alpha   90.00
_cell.angle_beta   90.00
_cell.angle_gamma   90.00
#
_symmetry.space_group_name_H-M   'P 1'
#
loop_
_entity.id
_entity.type
_entity.pdbx_description
1 polymer ?
#
loop_
_entity_poly.entity_id
_entity_poly.type
_entity_poly.pdbx_seq_one_letter_code
_entity_poly.pdbx_strand_id
1 'polypeptide(L)'
;MCQARRPSLKRASSRLTALDDVLLRQILRFSAARDGEALAVAARVVSHSVLPRFPSLWRALFVQRWTTLNFPLDADATLAIEPKLRSLFPTDATESRIFQLLTHAIVPVPSYA
;
A
#
# COMPACT_ATOMS: atom_id res chain seq x y z
N MET A 1 14.52 47.52 1.54
CA MET A 1 14.81 46.10 1.86
C MET A 1 13.53 45.43 2.34
N CYS A 2 12.82 44.71 1.46
CA CYS A 2 11.56 44.04 1.82
C CYS A 2 11.87 42.65 2.36
N GLN A 3 11.75 42.46 3.68
CA GLN A 3 11.78 41.13 4.29
C GLN A 3 10.49 40.39 3.93
N ALA A 4 10.57 39.47 2.97
CA ALA A 4 9.51 38.51 2.71
C ALA A 4 9.39 37.59 3.94
N ARG A 5 8.36 37.81 4.76
CA ARG A 5 7.92 36.87 5.80
C ARG A 5 7.59 35.55 5.12
N ARG A 6 8.49 34.56 5.22
CA ARG A 6 8.19 33.17 4.84
C ARG A 6 7.02 32.72 5.72
N PRO A 7 5.90 32.25 5.13
CA PRO A 7 4.82 31.70 5.94
C PRO A 7 5.39 30.51 6.71
N SER A 8 5.33 30.60 8.04
CA SER A 8 5.58 29.46 8.91
C SER A 8 4.62 28.35 8.48
N LEU A 9 5.16 27.30 7.88
CA LEU A 9 4.46 26.04 7.63
C LEU A 9 4.13 25.40 8.98
N LYS A 10 3.21 26.01 9.74
CA LYS A 10 2.40 25.25 10.69
C LYS A 10 1.79 24.15 9.83
N ARG A 11 2.29 22.92 9.95
CA ARG A 11 1.75 21.75 9.25
C ARG A 11 0.24 21.86 9.35
N ALA A 12 -0.43 22.13 8.24
CA ALA A 12 -1.87 21.98 8.19
C ALA A 12 -2.10 20.55 8.68
N SER A 13 -2.74 20.41 9.84
CA SER A 13 -3.12 19.10 10.36
C SER A 13 -3.88 18.42 9.22
N SER A 14 -3.29 17.37 8.64
CA SER A 14 -3.91 16.74 7.48
C SER A 14 -5.23 16.15 7.98
N ARG A 15 -6.32 16.29 7.22
CA ARG A 15 -7.61 15.69 7.63
C ARG A 15 -7.48 14.18 7.91
N LEU A 16 -6.46 13.55 7.34
CA LEU A 16 -6.08 12.17 7.60
C LEU A 16 -5.67 11.92 9.06
N THR A 17 -4.97 12.84 9.73
CA THR A 17 -4.60 12.66 11.15
C THR A 17 -5.78 12.81 12.12
N ALA A 18 -6.95 13.24 11.64
CA ALA A 18 -8.17 13.29 12.43
C ALA A 18 -8.98 11.97 12.37
N LEU A 19 -8.63 11.07 11.45
CA LEU A 19 -9.26 9.76 11.32
C LEU A 19 -8.46 8.72 12.12
N ASP A 20 -9.15 7.72 12.68
CA ASP A 20 -8.47 6.60 13.32
C ASP A 20 -7.78 5.68 12.29
N ASP A 21 -6.80 4.90 12.76
CA ASP A 21 -6.00 4.05 11.88
C ASP A 21 -6.83 2.95 11.19
N VAL A 22 -7.92 2.48 11.81
CA VAL A 22 -8.79 1.42 11.26
C VAL A 22 -9.59 1.97 10.08
N LEU A 23 -10.14 3.17 10.22
CA LEU A 23 -10.87 3.87 9.17
C LEU A 23 -9.94 4.28 8.03
N LEU A 24 -8.73 4.76 8.36
CA LEU A 24 -7.70 5.01 7.34
C LEU A 24 -7.35 3.74 6.57
N ARG A 25 -7.19 2.60 7.25
CA ARG A 25 -6.96 1.30 6.60
C ARG A 25 -8.14 0.87 5.72
N GLN A 26 -9.38 1.17 6.12
CA GLN A 26 -10.55 0.90 5.28
C GLN A 26 -10.53 1.75 4.01
N ILE A 27 -10.25 3.05 4.13
CA ILE A 27 -10.14 3.95 2.97
C ILE A 27 -9.03 3.49 2.03
N LEU A 28 -7.84 3.18 2.57
CA LEU A 28 -6.70 2.72 1.78
C LEU A 28 -6.97 1.39 1.07
N ARG A 29 -7.78 0.49 1.66
CA ARG A 29 -8.14 -0.78 1.01
C ARG A 29 -8.91 -0.58 -0.30
N PHE A 30 -9.58 0.56 -0.48
CA PHE A 30 -10.29 0.89 -1.73
C PHE A 30 -9.46 1.76 -2.68
N SER A 31 -8.30 2.26 -2.23
CA SER A 31 -7.41 3.07 -3.06
C SER A 31 -6.65 2.21 -4.07
N ALA A 32 -6.19 2.79 -5.19
CA ALA A 32 -5.25 2.10 -6.04
C ALA A 32 -3.92 1.91 -5.29
N ALA A 33 -3.19 0.82 -5.58
CA ALA A 33 -1.89 0.56 -4.94
C ALA A 33 -0.92 1.76 -5.04
N ARG A 34 -0.92 2.45 -6.19
CA ARG A 34 -0.14 3.67 -6.42
C ARG A 34 -0.52 4.81 -5.47
N ASP A 35 -1.81 4.97 -5.20
CA ASP A 35 -2.31 6.02 -4.29
C ASP A 35 -1.95 5.69 -2.84
N GLY A 36 -1.97 4.40 -2.47
CA GLY A 36 -1.47 3.91 -1.19
C GLY A 36 -0.01 4.28 -0.94
N GLU A 37 0.87 4.11 -1.94
CA GLU A 37 2.27 4.54 -1.84
C GLU A 37 2.41 6.06 -1.77
N ALA A 38 1.68 6.79 -2.64
CA ALA A 38 1.70 8.25 -2.62
C ALA A 38 1.28 8.79 -1.24
N LEU A 39 0.28 8.18 -0.61
CA LEU A 39 -0.16 8.51 0.74
C LEU A 39 0.86 8.12 1.81
N ALA A 40 1.58 7.01 1.66
CA ALA A 40 2.66 6.64 2.58
C ALA A 40 3.79 7.69 2.60
N VAL A 41 4.09 8.27 1.43
CA VAL A 41 5.07 9.37 1.29
C VAL A 41 4.52 10.70 1.79
N ALA A 42 3.28 11.04 1.43
CA ALA A 42 2.67 12.33 1.73
C ALA A 42 2.19 12.47 3.18
N ALA A 43 1.81 11.37 3.83
CA ALA A 43 1.19 11.35 5.15
C ALA A 43 1.92 10.41 6.11
N ARG A 44 2.62 11.00 7.08
CA ARG A 44 3.37 10.25 8.10
C ARG A 44 2.51 9.26 8.89
N VAL A 45 1.24 9.57 9.12
CA VAL A 45 0.30 8.65 9.80
C VAL A 45 0.13 7.35 9.01
N VAL A 46 0.13 7.41 7.68
CA VAL A 46 0.00 6.23 6.82
C VAL A 46 1.27 5.38 6.90
N SER A 47 2.45 5.97 6.75
CA SER A 47 3.72 5.24 6.79
C SER A 47 4.13 4.73 8.17
N HIS A 48 3.87 5.49 9.24
CA HIS A 48 4.32 5.13 10.59
C HIS A 48 3.27 4.39 11.43
N SER A 49 1.97 4.64 11.20
CA SER A 49 0.90 4.04 12.01
C SER A 49 0.16 2.96 11.22
N VAL A 50 -0.37 3.30 10.05
CA VAL A 50 -1.31 2.42 9.33
C VAL A 50 -0.61 1.23 8.68
N LEU A 51 0.41 1.46 7.85
CA LEU A 51 1.09 0.39 7.11
C LEU A 51 1.75 -0.67 8.01
N PRO A 52 2.46 -0.31 9.09
CA PRO A 52 3.05 -1.30 10.00
C PRO A 52 1.99 -2.07 10.79
N ARG A 53 0.89 -1.41 11.17
CA ARG A 53 -0.18 -2.00 11.99
C ARG A 53 -1.09 -2.95 11.21
N PHE A 54 -1.24 -2.73 9.90
CA PHE A 54 -2.13 -3.52 9.05
C PHE A 54 -1.38 -4.17 7.88
N PRO A 55 -0.58 -5.22 8.14
CA PRO A 55 0.22 -5.90 7.12
C PRO A 55 -0.62 -6.53 6.00
N SER A 56 -1.89 -6.83 6.27
CA SER A 56 -2.83 -7.38 5.28
C SER A 56 -3.28 -6.37 4.22
N LEU A 57 -3.00 -5.07 4.40
CA LEU A 57 -3.38 -4.04 3.42
C LEU A 57 -2.68 -4.26 2.07
N TRP A 58 -1.38 -4.56 2.06
CA TRP A 58 -0.67 -4.84 0.82
C TRP A 58 -1.14 -6.12 0.13
N ARG A 59 -1.52 -7.14 0.90
CA ARG A 59 -2.17 -8.34 0.34
C ARG A 59 -3.49 -7.98 -0.34
N ALA A 60 -4.31 -7.12 0.26
CA ALA A 60 -5.57 -6.68 -0.34
C ALA A 60 -5.34 -5.86 -1.62
N LEU A 61 -4.36 -4.95 -1.61
CA LEU A 61 -3.99 -4.16 -2.78
C LEU A 61 -3.41 -5.03 -3.91
N PHE A 62 -2.64 -6.08 -3.57
CA PHE A 62 -2.17 -7.08 -4.51
C PHE A 62 -3.35 -7.76 -5.21
N VAL A 63 -4.33 -8.27 -4.44
CA VAL A 63 -5.54 -8.92 -4.99
C VAL A 63 -6.29 -7.97 -5.92
N GLN A 64 -6.53 -6.73 -5.48
CA GLN A 64 -7.24 -5.74 -6.28
C GLN A 64 -6.49 -5.46 -7.60
N ARG A 65 -5.16 -5.27 -7.54
CA ARG A 65 -4.35 -4.99 -8.72
C ARG A 65 -4.30 -6.19 -9.67
N TRP A 66 -4.21 -7.41 -9.13
CA TRP A 66 -4.27 -8.64 -9.91
C TRP A 66 -5.61 -8.75 -10.63
N THR A 67 -6.73 -8.62 -9.91
CA THR A 67 -8.07 -8.69 -10.48
C THR A 67 -8.29 -7.64 -11.56
N THR A 68 -7.67 -6.46 -11.44
CA THR A 68 -7.76 -5.39 -12.43
C THR A 68 -7.01 -5.72 -13.73
N LEU A 69 -5.87 -6.41 -13.65
CA LEU A 69 -4.99 -6.67 -14.80
C LEU A 69 -5.15 -8.06 -15.42
N ASN A 70 -5.67 -9.00 -14.65
CA ASN A 70 -5.73 -10.42 -15.00
C ASN A 70 -7.18 -10.93 -14.87
N PHE A 71 -7.42 -11.80 -13.90
CA PHE A 71 -8.72 -12.39 -13.62
C PHE A 71 -8.99 -12.33 -12.11
N PRO A 72 -10.27 -12.33 -11.67
CA PRO A 72 -10.60 -12.27 -10.26
C PRO A 72 -10.02 -13.47 -9.50
N LEU A 73 -9.38 -13.18 -8.38
CA LEU A 73 -9.04 -14.19 -7.38
C LEU A 73 -10.26 -14.43 -6.48
N ASP A 74 -10.46 -15.67 -6.08
CA ASP A 74 -11.46 -16.01 -5.08
C ASP A 74 -11.17 -15.26 -3.77
N ALA A 75 -12.20 -14.64 -3.19
CA ALA A 75 -12.11 -13.88 -1.96
C ALA A 75 -11.69 -14.76 -0.77
N ASP A 76 -12.01 -16.06 -0.83
CA ASP A 76 -11.68 -17.04 0.20
C ASP A 76 -10.38 -17.80 -0.12
N ALA A 77 -9.74 -17.54 -1.26
CA ALA A 77 -8.47 -18.18 -1.60
C ALA A 77 -7.38 -17.78 -0.60
N THR A 78 -6.73 -18.80 -0.04
CA THR A 78 -5.54 -18.57 0.79
C THR A 78 -4.37 -18.22 -0.11
N LEU A 79 -4.06 -16.93 -0.20
CA LEU A 79 -2.82 -16.48 -0.83
C LEU A 79 -1.64 -16.87 0.05
N ALA A 80 -0.66 -17.53 -0.54
CA ALA A 80 0.61 -17.84 0.08
C ALA A 80 1.75 -17.42 -0.85
N ILE A 81 2.85 -16.94 -0.27
CA ILE A 81 4.07 -16.67 -1.03
C ILE A 81 4.77 -18.02 -1.21
N GLU A 82 4.95 -18.42 -2.47
CA GLU A 82 5.62 -19.68 -2.81
C GLU A 82 7.06 -19.69 -2.23
N PRO A 83 7.56 -20.81 -1.66
CA PRO A 83 8.84 -20.84 -0.96
C PRO A 83 10.06 -20.38 -1.76
N LYS A 84 10.15 -20.70 -3.06
CA LYS A 84 11.25 -20.23 -3.93
C LYS A 84 11.12 -18.74 -4.20
N LEU A 85 9.91 -18.22 -4.36
CA LEU A 85 9.69 -16.78 -4.43
C LEU A 85 10.10 -16.10 -3.13
N ARG A 86 9.77 -16.68 -1.97
CA ARG A 86 10.17 -16.15 -0.65
C ARG A 86 11.69 -16.10 -0.49
N SER A 87 12.42 -17.07 -1.01
CA SER A 87 13.89 -17.12 -0.93
C SER A 87 14.59 -16.05 -1.77
N LEU A 88 13.88 -15.32 -2.64
CA LEU A 88 14.41 -14.15 -3.36
C LEU A 88 14.45 -12.88 -2.49
N PHE A 89 13.79 -12.89 -1.33
CA PHE A 89 13.75 -11.75 -0.42
C PHE A 89 14.70 -11.97 0.77
N PRO A 90 15.20 -10.89 1.40
CA PRO A 90 15.88 -10.98 2.68
C PRO A 90 15.07 -11.77 3.71
N THR A 91 15.75 -12.49 4.60
CA THR A 91 15.10 -13.35 5.62
C THR A 91 14.22 -12.55 6.56
N ASP A 92 14.59 -11.30 6.86
CA ASP A 92 13.85 -10.34 7.68
C ASP A 92 12.72 -9.61 6.92
N ALA A 93 12.60 -9.79 5.60
CA ALA A 93 11.54 -9.15 4.83
C ALA A 93 10.16 -9.61 5.30
N THR A 94 9.33 -8.66 5.70
CA THR A 94 7.96 -8.95 6.13
C THR A 94 7.09 -9.35 4.95
N GLU A 95 6.07 -10.16 5.22
CA GLU A 95 5.08 -10.56 4.21
C GLU A 95 4.42 -9.33 3.55
N SER A 96 4.11 -8.32 4.35
CA SER A 96 3.59 -7.01 3.91
C SER A 96 4.51 -6.36 2.86
N ARG A 97 5.83 -6.35 3.09
CA ARG A 97 6.81 -5.79 2.16
C ARG A 97 6.91 -6.61 0.87
N ILE A 98 6.80 -7.93 0.96
CA ILE A 98 6.80 -8.80 -0.21
C ILE A 98 5.57 -8.54 -1.06
N PHE A 99 4.37 -8.51 -0.47
CA PHE A 99 3.14 -8.18 -1.20
C PHE A 99 3.18 -6.77 -1.79
N GLN A 100 3.77 -5.79 -1.11
CA GLN A 100 3.99 -4.46 -1.69
C GLN A 100 4.76 -4.58 -3.01
N LEU A 101 5.95 -5.20 -2.98
CA LEU A 101 6.78 -5.35 -4.18
C LEU A 101 6.07 -6.13 -5.28
N LEU A 102 5.40 -7.24 -4.92
CA LEU A 102 4.62 -8.02 -5.87
C LEU A 102 3.49 -7.21 -6.50
N THR A 103 2.78 -6.37 -5.73
CA THR A 103 1.69 -5.52 -6.23
C THR A 103 2.16 -4.62 -7.37
N HIS A 104 3.39 -4.11 -7.29
CA HIS A 104 3.98 -3.27 -8.33
C HIS A 104 4.60 -4.07 -9.48
N ALA A 105 4.95 -5.33 -9.25
CA ALA A 105 5.50 -6.23 -10.25
C ALA A 105 4.45 -6.99 -11.06
N ILE A 106 3.15 -6.90 -10.72
CA ILE A 106 2.09 -7.56 -11.49
C ILE A 106 2.10 -7.03 -12.92
N VAL A 107 2.21 -7.97 -13.86
CA VAL A 107 2.04 -7.76 -15.30
C VAL A 107 0.79 -8.53 -15.77
N PRO A 108 0.14 -8.08 -16.86
CA PRO A 108 -0.90 -8.86 -17.51
C PRO A 108 -0.37 -10.24 -17.91
N VAL A 109 -1.10 -11.29 -17.53
CA VAL A 109 -0.81 -12.65 -17.96
C VAL A 109 -1.12 -12.73 -19.46
N PRO A 110 -0.28 -13.42 -20.27
CA PRO A 110 -0.60 -13.63 -21.67
C PRO A 110 -1.97 -14.30 -21.81
N SER A 111 -2.93 -13.57 -22.39
CA SER A 111 -4.16 -14.19 -22.85
C SER A 111 -3.84 -14.88 -24.16
N TYR A 112 -3.81 -16.21 -24.16
CA TYR A 112 -3.93 -16.99 -25.39
C TYR A 112 -5.39 -16.89 -25.84
N ALA A 113 -5.76 -15.73 -26.38
CA ALA A 113 -7.01 -15.52 -27.10
C ALA A 113 -6.76 -15.77 -28.60
#